data_AF-A0A931WQ06-F1
#
_entry.id   AF-A0A931WQ06-F1
#
_cell.length_a   1.000
_cell.length_b   1.000
_cell.length_c   1.000
_cell.angle_alpha   90.00
_cell.angle_beta   90.00
_cell.angle_gamma   90.00
#
_symmetry.space_group_name_H-M   'P 1'
#
loop_
_entity.id
_entity.type
_entity.pdbx_description
1 polymer ?
#
loop_
_entity_poly.entity_id
_entity_poly.type
_entity_poly.pdbx_seq_one_letter_code
_entity_poly.pdbx_strand_id
1 'polypeptide(L)'
;MEDYHYLIVKSITKVYEEKLFSLRSNYQGHWSIRMWRIKGGKKYLPSTFTEFQFKTLRILPKIAQVNLFKSAKSMGRKELVNYKPTKPKRLLRLPLYEKNPELLVYIPLVHYLFLTKSFRLHQLPALKVFFDKGIRLLSGRGIEKLFLSNQFILTNPSVSANSIYYFKFLKISDYEKELIDSYKKIWLEKEPADVIEWQNKIYGFTHLIIAASYFYQRKVDKTLFEWALSYFESNIDKIIENTNPDIVAEVGLCFRLCDIETSPVLARARQYISSRFDNTKGYIPREKDDSLERAEHRNIVAILLLAKKLGFNKGPDLSSYLTDSKNSLVLPQEIKVIGSSDQEEL
;
A
#
# COMPACT_ATOMS: atom_id res chain seq x y z
N MET A 1 -22.10 18.77 -7.65
CA MET A 1 -21.29 17.53 -7.56
C MET A 1 -20.32 17.53 -6.38
N GLU A 2 -19.61 18.62 -6.09
CA GLU A 2 -18.68 18.67 -4.94
C GLU A 2 -19.34 18.33 -3.60
N ASP A 3 -20.56 18.82 -3.36
CA ASP A 3 -21.31 18.51 -2.14
C ASP A 3 -21.64 17.02 -2.02
N TYR A 4 -21.93 16.36 -3.14
CA TYR A 4 -22.21 14.92 -3.15
C TYR A 4 -20.95 14.09 -2.86
N HIS A 5 -19.79 14.45 -3.43
CA HIS A 5 -18.52 13.79 -3.10
C HIS A 5 -18.17 13.95 -1.63
N TYR A 6 -18.40 15.14 -1.06
CA TYR A 6 -18.20 15.39 0.36
C TYR A 6 -19.08 14.48 1.23
N LEU A 7 -20.36 14.33 0.88
CA LEU A 7 -21.28 13.44 1.59
C LEU A 7 -20.84 11.97 1.54
N ILE A 8 -20.38 11.49 0.38
CA ILE A 8 -19.84 10.13 0.23
C ILE A 8 -18.63 9.94 1.13
N VAL A 9 -17.65 10.85 1.08
CA VAL A 9 -16.44 10.78 1.91
C VAL A 9 -16.79 10.76 3.40
N LYS A 10 -17.74 11.61 3.82
CA LYS A 10 -18.21 11.66 5.22
C LYS A 10 -18.88 10.35 5.63
N SER A 11 -19.75 9.80 4.79
CA SER A 11 -20.47 8.55 5.08
C SER A 11 -19.52 7.35 5.18
N ILE A 12 -18.64 7.17 4.19
CA ILE A 12 -17.63 6.09 4.21
C ILE A 12 -16.75 6.23 5.46
N THR A 13 -16.27 7.45 5.75
CA THR A 13 -15.43 7.69 6.94
C THR A 13 -16.19 7.27 8.20
N LYS A 14 -17.46 7.66 8.35
CA LYS A 14 -18.29 7.33 9.51
C LYS A 14 -18.42 5.82 9.71
N VAL A 15 -18.81 5.08 8.67
CA VAL A 15 -19.01 3.62 8.76
C VAL A 15 -17.73 2.90 9.19
N TYR A 16 -16.59 3.25 8.58
CA TYR A 16 -15.32 2.60 8.92
C TYR A 16 -14.78 3.04 10.27
N GLU A 17 -15.00 4.28 10.71
CA GLU A 17 -14.55 4.73 12.03
C GLU A 17 -15.38 4.09 13.15
N GLU A 18 -16.69 3.93 12.98
CA GLU A 18 -17.57 3.26 13.95
C GLU A 18 -17.29 1.76 14.06
N LYS A 19 -16.96 1.11 12.93
CA LYS A 19 -16.75 -0.34 12.87
C LYS A 19 -15.27 -0.73 12.83
N LEU A 20 -14.34 0.20 13.02
CA LEU A 20 -12.91 -0.04 12.79
C LEU A 20 -12.43 -1.23 13.62
N PHE A 21 -12.73 -1.25 14.90
CA PHE A 21 -12.23 -2.26 15.84
C PHE A 21 -12.93 -3.63 15.70
N SER A 22 -14.04 -3.72 14.95
CA SER A 22 -14.65 -5.01 14.60
C SER A 22 -13.99 -5.66 13.38
N LEU A 23 -13.12 -4.95 12.65
CA LEU A 23 -12.35 -5.52 11.53
C LEU A 23 -11.12 -6.26 12.05
N ARG A 24 -10.60 -7.22 11.29
CA ARG A 24 -9.28 -7.82 11.58
C ARG A 24 -8.19 -6.77 11.54
N SER A 25 -7.18 -6.94 12.40
CA SER A 25 -6.12 -5.98 12.65
C SER A 25 -5.41 -5.45 11.39
N ASN A 26 -5.24 -6.29 10.36
CA ASN A 26 -4.61 -5.87 9.11
C ASN A 26 -5.46 -4.82 8.34
N TYR A 27 -6.78 -4.89 8.41
CA TYR A 27 -7.67 -3.90 7.79
C TYR A 27 -7.73 -2.63 8.63
N GLN A 28 -7.71 -2.76 9.97
CA GLN A 28 -7.65 -1.61 10.87
C GLN A 28 -6.41 -0.74 10.61
N GLY A 29 -5.24 -1.38 10.52
CA GLY A 29 -3.99 -0.67 10.26
C GLY A 29 -3.93 -0.11 8.85
N HIS A 30 -4.39 -0.88 7.84
CA HIS A 30 -4.41 -0.43 6.45
C HIS A 30 -5.24 0.85 6.26
N TRP A 31 -6.41 0.90 6.89
CA TRP A 31 -7.28 2.06 6.97
C TRP A 31 -6.59 3.21 7.71
N SER A 32 -6.12 2.96 8.93
CA SER A 32 -5.55 3.97 9.83
C SER A 32 -4.31 4.65 9.27
N ILE A 33 -3.40 3.90 8.63
CA ILE A 33 -2.21 4.44 7.99
C ILE A 33 -2.57 5.44 6.88
N ARG A 34 -3.57 5.10 6.06
CA ARG A 34 -4.00 5.97 4.95
C ARG A 34 -4.75 7.18 5.46
N MET A 35 -5.67 6.99 6.40
CA MET A 35 -6.39 8.09 7.04
C MET A 35 -5.44 9.06 7.74
N TRP A 36 -4.40 8.56 8.43
CA TRP A 36 -3.34 9.41 8.97
C TRP A 36 -2.66 10.23 7.87
N ARG A 37 -2.29 9.62 6.75
CA ARG A 37 -1.60 10.34 5.65
C ARG A 37 -2.43 11.48 5.10
N ILE A 38 -3.76 11.33 5.05
CA ILE A 38 -4.65 12.36 4.48
C ILE A 38 -5.17 13.38 5.49
N LYS A 39 -5.44 12.97 6.73
CA LYS A 39 -6.10 13.81 7.75
C LYS A 39 -5.25 14.05 8.99
N GLY A 40 -4.19 13.25 9.21
CA GLY A 40 -3.47 13.20 10.48
C GLY A 40 -4.37 12.70 11.61
N GLY A 41 -3.98 12.96 12.86
CA GLY A 41 -4.83 12.74 14.03
C GLY A 41 -4.46 11.50 14.85
N LYS A 42 -4.31 11.69 16.18
CA LYS A 42 -3.82 10.67 17.12
C LYS A 42 -4.69 9.40 17.18
N LYS A 43 -5.98 9.49 16.83
CA LYS A 43 -6.91 8.35 16.83
C LYS A 43 -6.49 7.19 15.92
N TYR A 44 -5.65 7.44 14.91
CA TYR A 44 -5.16 6.40 13.99
C TYR A 44 -3.88 5.71 14.48
N LEU A 45 -3.23 6.22 15.53
CA LEU A 45 -1.96 5.67 16.02
C LEU A 45 -2.09 4.24 16.57
N PRO A 46 -3.11 3.89 17.39
CA PRO A 46 -3.19 2.55 17.98
C PRO A 46 -3.28 1.44 16.93
N SER A 47 -4.23 1.51 15.99
CA SER A 47 -4.36 0.50 14.94
C SER A 47 -3.16 0.46 13.98
N THR A 48 -2.51 1.60 13.73
CA THR A 48 -1.26 1.65 12.96
C THR A 48 -0.14 0.91 13.69
N PHE A 49 -0.01 1.12 14.99
CA PHE A 49 0.98 0.43 15.82
C PHE A 49 0.70 -1.07 15.90
N THR A 50 -0.55 -1.48 16.13
CA THR A 50 -0.96 -2.90 16.17
C THR A 50 -0.60 -3.63 14.87
N GLU A 51 -0.88 -3.04 13.69
CA GLU A 51 -0.44 -3.65 12.43
C GLU A 51 1.09 -3.78 12.35
N PHE A 52 1.82 -2.74 12.77
CA PHE A 52 3.28 -2.79 12.79
C PHE A 52 3.81 -3.90 13.73
N GLN A 53 3.23 -4.08 14.91
CA GLN A 53 3.59 -5.15 15.84
C GLN A 53 3.42 -6.53 15.21
N PHE A 54 2.29 -6.81 14.55
CA PHE A 54 2.08 -8.10 13.87
C PHE A 54 3.11 -8.36 12.76
N LYS A 55 3.51 -7.33 12.01
CA LYS A 55 4.59 -7.48 11.01
C LYS A 55 5.95 -7.71 11.69
N THR A 56 6.22 -7.01 12.78
CA THR A 56 7.44 -7.12 13.57
C THR A 56 7.65 -8.54 14.08
N LEU A 57 6.63 -9.14 14.71
CA LEU A 57 6.69 -10.52 15.20
C LEU A 57 7.00 -11.55 14.11
N ARG A 58 6.58 -11.30 12.87
CA ARG A 58 6.84 -12.18 11.72
C ARG A 58 8.23 -11.98 11.12
N ILE A 59 8.78 -10.77 11.17
CA ILE A 59 9.98 -10.38 10.42
C ILE A 59 11.23 -10.34 11.29
N LEU A 60 11.16 -9.91 12.54
CA LEU A 60 12.33 -9.85 13.42
C LEU A 60 13.04 -11.20 13.58
N PRO A 61 12.35 -12.34 13.79
CA PRO A 61 13.04 -13.62 13.87
C PRO A 61 13.80 -13.97 12.58
N LYS A 62 13.26 -13.58 11.41
CA LYS A 62 13.92 -13.79 10.12
C LYS A 62 15.19 -12.92 10.04
N ILE A 63 15.08 -11.62 10.32
CA ILE A 63 16.24 -10.70 10.35
C ILE A 63 17.32 -11.22 11.31
N ALA A 64 16.93 -11.67 12.50
CA ALA A 64 17.85 -12.23 13.49
C ALA A 64 18.59 -13.45 12.94
N GLN A 65 17.93 -14.36 12.21
CA GLN A 65 18.54 -15.60 11.72
C GLN A 65 19.36 -15.46 10.42
N VAL A 66 19.05 -14.48 9.56
CA VAL A 66 19.77 -14.30 8.29
C VAL A 66 21.25 -13.96 8.55
N ASN A 67 22.15 -14.60 7.81
CA ASN A 67 23.62 -14.50 7.89
C ASN A 67 24.25 -14.97 9.22
N LEU A 68 23.46 -15.38 10.22
CA LEU A 68 23.98 -16.01 11.44
C LEU A 68 23.94 -17.54 11.32
N PHE A 69 22.85 -18.08 10.75
CA PHE A 69 22.68 -19.54 10.63
C PHE A 69 22.03 -20.00 9.30
N LYS A 70 21.41 -19.10 8.52
CA LYS A 70 20.67 -19.45 7.28
C LYS A 70 20.83 -18.38 6.19
N SER A 71 20.93 -18.81 4.93
CA SER A 71 20.85 -17.92 3.76
C SER A 71 19.40 -17.53 3.45
N ALA A 72 19.17 -16.35 2.86
CA ALA A 72 17.84 -15.90 2.44
C ALA A 72 17.14 -16.90 1.51
N LYS A 73 17.91 -17.55 0.63
CA LYS A 73 17.43 -18.61 -0.27
C LYS A 73 16.89 -19.83 0.49
N SER A 74 17.59 -20.28 1.54
CA SER A 74 17.14 -21.40 2.39
C SER A 74 15.86 -21.07 3.15
N MET A 75 15.77 -19.88 3.74
CA MET A 75 14.52 -19.43 4.38
C MET A 75 13.38 -19.29 3.38
N GLY A 76 13.65 -18.73 2.20
CA GLY A 76 12.70 -18.63 1.10
C GLY A 76 12.12 -19.98 0.70
N ARG A 77 12.94 -21.03 0.61
CA ARG A 77 12.47 -22.40 0.32
C ARG A 77 11.50 -22.92 1.39
N LYS A 78 11.73 -22.58 2.66
CA LYS A 78 10.80 -22.95 3.75
C LYS A 78 9.47 -22.22 3.64
N GLU A 79 9.49 -20.94 3.28
CA GLU A 79 8.27 -20.16 3.02
C GLU A 79 7.50 -20.70 1.80
N LEU A 80 8.22 -21.13 0.77
CA LEU A 80 7.65 -21.68 -0.46
C LEU A 80 6.80 -22.93 -0.21
N VAL A 81 7.20 -23.81 0.71
CA VAL A 81 6.41 -25.01 1.12
C VAL A 81 5.01 -24.63 1.61
N ASN A 82 4.88 -23.47 2.25
CA ASN A 82 3.62 -22.95 2.77
C ASN A 82 2.88 -22.04 1.76
N TYR A 83 3.52 -21.71 0.64
CA TYR A 83 2.92 -20.88 -0.41
C TYR A 83 2.01 -21.73 -1.29
N LYS A 84 0.75 -21.88 -0.86
CA LYS A 84 -0.30 -22.64 -1.57
C LYS A 84 -1.36 -21.70 -2.15
N PRO A 85 -1.08 -20.99 -3.26
CA PRO A 85 -2.02 -20.03 -3.84
C PRO A 85 -3.21 -20.73 -4.50
N THR A 86 -4.42 -20.25 -4.23
CA THR A 86 -5.66 -20.77 -4.86
C THR A 86 -6.24 -19.85 -5.95
N LYS A 87 -5.74 -18.62 -6.06
CA LYS A 87 -6.24 -17.62 -7.03
C LYS A 87 -5.38 -17.60 -8.30
N PRO A 88 -5.97 -17.49 -9.51
CA PRO A 88 -5.24 -17.47 -10.78
C PRO A 88 -4.04 -16.51 -10.79
N LYS A 89 -4.25 -15.24 -10.42
CA LYS A 89 -3.17 -14.23 -10.35
C LYS A 89 -2.00 -14.62 -9.44
N ARG A 90 -2.25 -15.42 -8.40
CA ARG A 90 -1.21 -15.87 -7.45
C ARG A 90 -0.51 -17.15 -7.90
N LEU A 91 -1.22 -18.02 -8.63
CA LEU A 91 -0.65 -19.21 -9.27
C LEU A 91 0.42 -18.83 -10.29
N LEU A 92 0.19 -17.77 -11.07
CA LEU A 92 1.18 -17.22 -12.02
C LEU A 92 2.52 -16.80 -11.39
N ARG A 93 2.57 -16.61 -10.06
CA ARG A 93 3.77 -16.21 -9.33
C ARG A 93 4.61 -17.40 -8.86
N LEU A 94 4.05 -18.61 -8.88
CA LEU A 94 4.70 -19.79 -8.33
C LEU A 94 6.04 -20.09 -9.04
N PRO A 95 6.14 -20.12 -10.39
CA PRO A 95 7.41 -20.41 -11.06
C PRO A 95 8.50 -19.39 -10.74
N LEU A 96 8.12 -18.12 -10.56
CA LEU A 96 9.04 -17.06 -10.15
C LEU A 96 9.63 -17.32 -8.75
N TYR A 97 8.78 -17.72 -7.78
CA TYR A 97 9.22 -18.00 -6.41
C TYR A 97 9.92 -19.36 -6.26
N GLU A 98 9.63 -20.33 -7.11
CA GLU A 98 10.41 -21.57 -7.19
C GLU A 98 11.84 -21.30 -7.67
N LYS A 99 11.98 -20.46 -8.69
CA LYS A 99 13.29 -20.04 -9.22
C LYS A 99 14.06 -19.13 -8.25
N ASN A 100 13.37 -18.21 -7.59
CA ASN A 100 13.96 -17.17 -6.72
C ASN A 100 13.27 -17.14 -5.34
N PRO A 101 13.40 -18.21 -4.53
CA PRO A 101 12.67 -18.33 -3.27
C PRO A 101 13.00 -17.25 -2.24
N GLU A 102 14.20 -16.67 -2.30
CA GLU A 102 14.61 -15.53 -1.48
C GLU A 102 13.69 -14.31 -1.60
N LEU A 103 12.91 -14.16 -2.69
CA LEU A 103 11.89 -13.11 -2.83
C LEU A 103 10.82 -13.19 -1.74
N LEU A 104 10.49 -14.39 -1.25
CA LEU A 104 9.55 -14.58 -0.14
C LEU A 104 10.09 -14.06 1.20
N VAL A 105 11.40 -13.77 1.28
CA VAL A 105 12.05 -13.10 2.41
C VAL A 105 12.22 -11.60 2.12
N TYR A 106 12.71 -11.24 0.94
CA TYR A 106 13.04 -9.86 0.61
C TYR A 106 11.82 -8.95 0.47
N ILE A 107 10.73 -9.40 -0.16
CA ILE A 107 9.50 -8.61 -0.34
C ILE A 107 8.93 -8.13 1.02
N PRO A 108 8.68 -9.01 2.01
CA PRO A 108 8.17 -8.54 3.29
C PRO A 108 9.23 -7.79 4.11
N LEU A 109 10.52 -8.09 3.96
CA LEU A 109 11.61 -7.38 4.62
C LEU A 109 11.70 -5.92 4.18
N VAL A 110 11.74 -5.64 2.87
CA VAL A 110 11.85 -4.27 2.35
C VAL A 110 10.65 -3.42 2.77
N HIS A 111 9.44 -4.01 2.75
CA HIS A 111 8.24 -3.34 3.22
C HIS A 111 8.29 -3.07 4.73
N TYR A 112 8.75 -4.03 5.54
CA TYR A 112 8.93 -3.83 6.99
C TYR A 112 9.91 -2.69 7.30
N LEU A 113 11.05 -2.63 6.61
CA LEU A 113 12.02 -1.56 6.79
C LEU A 113 11.44 -0.21 6.37
N PHE A 114 10.71 -0.15 5.25
CA PHE A 114 10.00 1.05 4.83
C PHE A 114 9.06 1.56 5.92
N LEU A 115 8.22 0.69 6.50
CA LEU A 115 7.32 1.08 7.59
C LEU A 115 8.08 1.51 8.84
N THR A 116 9.13 0.78 9.23
CA THR A 116 9.98 1.11 10.39
C THR A 116 10.60 2.51 10.26
N LYS A 117 11.06 2.88 9.05
CA LYS A 117 11.59 4.22 8.78
C LYS A 117 10.48 5.26 8.68
N SER A 118 9.41 4.96 7.94
CA SER A 118 8.26 5.83 7.74
C SER A 118 7.56 6.18 9.06
N PHE A 119 7.62 5.30 10.05
CA PHE A 119 7.01 5.51 11.37
C PHE A 119 8.01 5.96 12.44
N ARG A 120 9.23 6.32 12.04
CA ARG A 120 10.35 6.74 12.91
C ARG A 120 10.81 5.72 13.97
N LEU A 121 10.29 4.50 13.91
CA LEU A 121 10.62 3.41 14.83
C LEU A 121 12.09 2.96 14.76
N HIS A 122 12.78 3.21 13.65
CA HIS A 122 14.24 3.01 13.55
C HIS A 122 15.07 3.88 14.53
N GLN A 123 14.47 4.90 15.14
CA GLN A 123 15.10 5.74 16.16
C GLN A 123 15.14 5.06 17.53
N LEU A 124 14.25 4.08 17.77
CA LEU A 124 14.21 3.33 19.03
C LEU A 124 15.40 2.35 19.08
N PRO A 125 16.25 2.37 20.12
CA PRO A 125 17.44 1.51 20.20
C PRO A 125 17.13 0.02 19.98
N ALA A 126 16.04 -0.48 20.56
CA ALA A 126 15.61 -1.87 20.44
C ALA A 126 15.28 -2.30 19.00
N LEU A 127 14.80 -1.37 18.15
CA LEU A 127 14.47 -1.64 16.76
C LEU A 127 15.59 -1.25 15.80
N LYS A 128 16.43 -0.28 16.17
CA LYS A 128 17.53 0.21 15.35
C LYS A 128 18.49 -0.91 14.95
N VAL A 129 18.85 -1.79 15.87
CA VAL A 129 19.77 -2.91 15.60
C VAL A 129 19.24 -3.81 14.49
N PHE A 130 17.95 -4.15 14.52
CA PHE A 130 17.31 -4.98 13.49
C PHE A 130 17.11 -4.22 12.18
N PHE A 131 16.76 -2.93 12.27
CA PHE A 131 16.65 -2.07 11.10
C PHE A 131 17.98 -2.00 10.34
N ASP A 132 19.07 -1.65 11.02
CA ASP A 132 20.41 -1.56 10.42
C ASP A 132 20.86 -2.91 9.84
N LYS A 133 20.56 -4.02 10.55
CA LYS A 133 20.83 -5.36 10.03
C LYS A 133 20.04 -5.62 8.75
N GLY A 134 18.75 -5.29 8.72
CA GLY A 134 17.89 -5.41 7.54
C GLY A 134 18.40 -4.58 6.35
N ILE A 135 18.86 -3.35 6.58
CA ILE A 135 19.50 -2.52 5.54
C ILE A 135 20.74 -3.22 4.99
N ARG A 136 21.63 -3.72 5.84
CA ARG A 136 22.83 -4.48 5.40
C ARG A 136 22.48 -5.75 4.63
N LEU A 137 21.37 -6.42 4.97
CA LEU A 137 20.92 -7.61 4.24
C LEU A 137 20.48 -7.30 2.81
N LEU A 138 20.01 -6.10 2.54
CA LEU A 138 19.52 -5.68 1.22
C LEU A 138 20.57 -4.91 0.42
N SER A 139 21.52 -4.25 1.09
CA SER A 139 22.52 -3.39 0.45
C SER A 139 23.64 -4.19 -0.25
N GLY A 140 24.10 -3.71 -1.41
CA GLY A 140 25.33 -4.19 -2.05
C GLY A 140 25.27 -5.60 -2.68
N ARG A 141 24.05 -6.15 -2.87
CA ARG A 141 23.85 -7.52 -3.37
C ARG A 141 23.16 -7.57 -4.74
N GLY A 142 22.86 -6.42 -5.34
CA GLY A 142 22.14 -6.33 -6.62
C GLY A 142 20.75 -6.98 -6.58
N ILE A 143 20.12 -7.01 -5.39
CA ILE A 143 18.81 -7.63 -5.16
C ILE A 143 17.72 -6.94 -5.99
N GLU A 144 17.89 -5.65 -6.27
CA GLU A 144 17.03 -4.81 -7.10
C GLU A 144 16.83 -5.41 -8.50
N LYS A 145 17.84 -6.11 -9.04
CA LYS A 145 17.74 -6.81 -10.32
C LYS A 145 16.64 -7.87 -10.32
N LEU A 146 16.35 -8.49 -9.17
CA LEU A 146 15.23 -9.44 -9.06
C LEU A 146 13.89 -8.71 -9.22
N PHE A 147 13.75 -7.52 -8.63
CA PHE A 147 12.55 -6.69 -8.68
C PHE A 147 12.34 -6.01 -10.04
N LEU A 148 13.43 -5.74 -10.77
CA LEU A 148 13.43 -5.15 -12.12
C LEU A 148 13.30 -6.18 -13.23
N SER A 149 13.39 -7.48 -12.92
CA SER A 149 13.32 -8.52 -13.96
C SER A 149 11.96 -8.53 -14.67
N ASN A 150 11.95 -8.79 -15.98
CA ASN A 150 10.72 -8.84 -16.77
C ASN A 150 9.68 -9.80 -16.17
N GLN A 151 10.12 -10.99 -15.74
CA GLN A 151 9.25 -11.98 -15.11
C GLN A 151 8.60 -11.45 -13.82
N PHE A 152 9.36 -10.69 -13.02
CA PHE A 152 8.85 -10.11 -11.78
C PHE A 152 7.85 -8.98 -12.05
N ILE A 153 8.15 -8.07 -12.99
CA ILE A 153 7.25 -6.97 -13.36
C ILE A 153 5.93 -7.51 -13.94
N LEU A 154 5.97 -8.53 -14.80
CA LEU A 154 4.76 -9.12 -15.40
C LEU A 154 3.84 -9.79 -14.35
N THR A 155 4.42 -10.47 -13.37
CA THR A 155 3.65 -11.27 -12.38
C THR A 155 3.32 -10.52 -11.08
N ASN A 156 4.12 -9.51 -10.74
CA ASN A 156 4.03 -8.71 -9.52
C ASN A 156 4.31 -7.22 -9.77
N PRO A 157 3.59 -6.56 -10.70
CA PRO A 157 3.90 -5.18 -11.08
C PRO A 157 3.82 -4.22 -9.88
N SER A 158 2.75 -4.24 -9.10
CA SER A 158 2.66 -3.34 -7.94
C SER A 158 3.77 -3.55 -6.91
N VAL A 159 4.21 -4.80 -6.69
CA VAL A 159 5.30 -5.10 -5.75
C VAL A 159 6.64 -4.64 -6.31
N SER A 160 6.88 -4.75 -7.62
CA SER A 160 8.08 -4.24 -8.28
C SER A 160 8.22 -2.75 -8.06
N ALA A 161 7.20 -1.98 -8.47
CA ALA A 161 7.17 -0.53 -8.31
C ALA A 161 7.35 -0.13 -6.84
N ASN A 162 6.53 -0.68 -5.94
CA ASN A 162 6.61 -0.37 -4.51
C ASN A 162 8.02 -0.62 -3.95
N SER A 163 8.63 -1.76 -4.30
CA SER A 163 9.93 -2.15 -3.73
C SER A 163 11.07 -1.25 -4.19
N ILE A 164 11.11 -0.85 -5.46
CA ILE A 164 12.14 0.07 -5.96
C ILE A 164 12.04 1.45 -5.27
N TYR A 165 10.83 1.99 -5.10
CA TYR A 165 10.66 3.22 -4.33
C TYR A 165 10.95 3.05 -2.84
N TYR A 166 10.72 1.87 -2.27
CA TYR A 166 11.16 1.57 -0.91
C TYR A 166 12.69 1.58 -0.80
N PHE A 167 13.42 0.99 -1.75
CA PHE A 167 14.89 1.03 -1.76
C PHE A 167 15.39 2.48 -1.80
N LYS A 168 14.80 3.32 -2.66
CA LYS A 168 15.10 4.76 -2.73
C LYS A 168 14.81 5.47 -1.41
N PHE A 169 13.61 5.28 -0.85
CA PHE A 169 13.22 5.87 0.43
C PHE A 169 14.16 5.45 1.58
N LEU A 170 14.60 4.20 1.57
CA LEU A 170 15.51 3.63 2.56
C LEU A 170 16.97 4.06 2.34
N LYS A 171 17.30 4.68 1.20
CA LYS A 171 18.67 5.00 0.76
C LYS A 171 19.54 3.75 0.54
N ILE A 172 18.92 2.66 0.08
CA ILE A 172 19.63 1.43 -0.30
C ILE A 172 20.19 1.56 -1.72
N SER A 173 19.37 2.07 -2.64
CA SER A 173 19.72 2.29 -4.05
C SER A 173 18.68 3.20 -4.72
N ASP A 174 19.02 3.75 -5.87
CA ASP A 174 18.12 4.57 -6.70
C ASP A 174 18.04 3.99 -8.10
N TYR A 175 17.01 3.18 -8.35
CA TYR A 175 16.74 2.52 -9.64
C TYR A 175 15.42 3.02 -10.25
N GLU A 176 14.99 4.24 -9.92
CA GLU A 176 13.72 4.80 -10.37
C GLU A 176 13.64 4.87 -11.90
N LYS A 177 14.73 5.31 -12.55
CA LYS A 177 14.78 5.44 -14.00
C LYS A 177 14.71 4.06 -14.67
N GLU A 178 15.51 3.11 -14.19
CA GLU A 178 15.56 1.74 -14.71
C GLU A 178 14.23 1.02 -14.53
N LEU A 179 13.51 1.28 -13.44
CA LEU A 179 12.15 0.79 -13.25
C LEU A 179 11.21 1.37 -14.31
N ILE A 180 11.20 2.69 -14.49
CA ILE A 180 10.33 3.35 -15.48
C ILE A 180 10.62 2.84 -16.89
N ASP A 181 11.90 2.74 -17.26
CA ASP A 181 12.33 2.27 -18.57
C ASP A 181 11.93 0.79 -18.77
N SER A 182 12.09 -0.05 -17.74
CA SER A 182 11.63 -1.45 -17.79
C SER A 182 10.12 -1.55 -17.94
N TYR A 183 9.33 -0.69 -17.29
CA TYR A 183 7.88 -0.67 -17.43
C TYR A 183 7.45 -0.21 -18.82
N LYS A 184 8.07 0.84 -19.36
CA LYS A 184 7.81 1.29 -20.73
C LYS A 184 8.10 0.16 -21.71
N LYS A 185 9.27 -0.45 -21.61
CA LYS A 185 9.66 -1.58 -22.46
C LYS A 185 8.68 -2.75 -22.36
N ILE A 186 8.33 -3.17 -21.15
CA ILE A 186 7.48 -4.36 -20.95
C ILE A 186 6.04 -4.11 -21.34
N TRP A 187 5.50 -2.92 -21.08
CA TRP A 187 4.06 -2.67 -21.19
C TRP A 187 3.65 -1.79 -22.36
N LEU A 188 4.53 -0.97 -22.93
CA LEU A 188 4.21 -0.17 -24.11
C LEU A 188 4.64 -0.87 -25.41
N GLU A 189 5.71 -1.67 -25.39
CA GLU A 189 6.14 -2.42 -26.58
C GLU A 189 5.41 -3.77 -26.74
N LYS A 190 4.71 -4.23 -25.69
CA LYS A 190 3.96 -5.49 -25.69
C LYS A 190 2.48 -5.22 -25.49
N GLU A 191 1.68 -5.73 -26.41
CA GLU A 191 0.23 -5.86 -26.20
C GLU A 191 -0.06 -6.96 -25.16
N PRO A 192 -0.88 -6.66 -24.13
CA PRO A 192 -1.27 -7.68 -23.16
C PRO A 192 -2.00 -8.84 -23.83
N ALA A 193 -1.66 -10.08 -23.45
CA ALA A 193 -2.22 -11.28 -24.07
C ALA A 193 -3.70 -11.51 -23.71
N ASP A 194 -4.13 -11.01 -22.55
CA ASP A 194 -5.50 -11.13 -22.07
C ASP A 194 -5.90 -9.96 -21.16
N VAL A 195 -7.17 -9.96 -20.72
CA VAL A 195 -7.72 -8.94 -19.81
C VAL A 195 -7.03 -8.92 -18.44
N ILE A 196 -6.52 -10.06 -17.96
CA ILE A 196 -5.86 -10.17 -16.66
C ILE A 196 -4.49 -9.48 -16.72
N GLU A 197 -3.72 -9.74 -17.79
CA GLU A 197 -2.45 -9.08 -18.07
C GLU A 197 -2.66 -7.59 -18.32
N TRP A 198 -3.71 -7.21 -19.06
CA TRP A 198 -4.04 -5.80 -19.28
C TRP A 198 -4.41 -5.09 -17.97
N GLN A 199 -5.21 -5.70 -17.11
CA GLN A 199 -5.48 -5.17 -15.76
C GLN A 199 -4.20 -5.03 -14.92
N ASN A 200 -3.28 -5.99 -15.03
CA ASN A 200 -2.00 -5.93 -14.34
C ASN A 200 -1.11 -4.77 -14.87
N LYS A 201 -1.16 -4.46 -16.17
CA LYS A 201 -0.53 -3.28 -16.77
C LYS A 201 -1.08 -1.99 -16.14
N ILE A 202 -2.40 -1.80 -16.15
CA ILE A 202 -3.03 -0.59 -15.56
C ILE A 202 -2.66 -0.46 -14.08
N TYR A 203 -2.79 -1.55 -13.32
CA TYR A 203 -2.45 -1.59 -11.90
C TYR A 203 -0.94 -1.36 -11.65
N GLY A 204 -0.08 -1.79 -12.57
CA GLY A 204 1.33 -1.47 -12.53
C GLY A 204 1.60 0.02 -12.68
N PHE A 205 0.95 0.67 -13.64
CA PHE A 205 1.09 2.11 -13.88
C PHE A 205 0.59 2.93 -12.70
N THR A 206 -0.55 2.57 -12.09
CA THR A 206 -1.04 3.27 -10.89
C THR A 206 -0.01 3.19 -9.75
N HIS A 207 0.58 2.00 -9.56
CA HIS A 207 1.57 1.78 -8.51
C HIS A 207 2.92 2.48 -8.73
N LEU A 208 3.31 2.79 -9.97
CA LEU A 208 4.48 3.65 -10.21
C LEU A 208 4.28 5.03 -9.57
N ILE A 209 3.13 5.66 -9.82
CA ILE A 209 2.81 7.01 -9.33
C ILE A 209 2.52 6.98 -7.82
N ILE A 210 1.76 6.01 -7.34
CA ILE A 210 1.47 5.85 -5.90
C ILE A 210 2.77 5.62 -5.12
N ALA A 211 3.68 4.78 -5.60
CA ALA A 211 4.95 4.56 -4.93
C ALA A 211 5.88 5.79 -5.00
N ALA A 212 5.90 6.51 -6.13
CA ALA A 212 6.62 7.77 -6.29
C ALA A 212 6.14 8.86 -5.30
N SER A 213 4.85 8.84 -4.95
CA SER A 213 4.27 9.72 -3.92
C SER A 213 4.67 9.34 -2.48
N TYR A 214 5.53 8.34 -2.31
CA TYR A 214 5.77 7.65 -1.03
C TYR A 214 4.48 7.24 -0.34
N PHE A 215 3.54 6.71 -1.15
CA PHE A 215 2.22 6.28 -0.70
C PHE A 215 1.44 7.42 -0.05
N TYR A 216 1.21 8.49 -0.81
CA TYR A 216 0.40 9.66 -0.45
C TYR A 216 1.06 10.64 0.54
N GLN A 217 2.40 10.64 0.64
CA GLN A 217 3.15 11.55 1.52
C GLN A 217 3.68 12.79 0.78
N ARG A 218 3.57 12.84 -0.55
CA ARG A 218 3.91 14.00 -1.38
C ARG A 218 3.18 13.98 -2.72
N LYS A 219 3.17 15.12 -3.39
CA LYS A 219 2.86 15.20 -4.83
C LYS A 219 4.00 14.60 -5.66
N VAL A 220 3.69 14.26 -6.90
CA VAL A 220 4.59 13.62 -7.87
C VAL A 220 4.73 14.54 -9.07
N ASP A 221 5.94 14.65 -9.61
CA ASP A 221 6.15 15.36 -10.86
C ASP A 221 5.50 14.58 -12.01
N LYS A 222 4.53 15.23 -12.68
CA LYS A 222 3.78 14.64 -13.79
C LYS A 222 4.67 14.28 -14.97
N THR A 223 5.78 14.99 -15.19
CA THR A 223 6.65 14.80 -16.37
C THR A 223 7.30 13.42 -16.38
N LEU A 224 7.61 12.86 -15.21
CA LEU A 224 8.15 11.51 -15.06
C LEU A 224 7.17 10.41 -15.52
N PHE A 225 5.87 10.69 -15.45
CA PHE A 225 4.79 9.73 -15.70
C PHE A 225 3.85 10.15 -16.82
N GLU A 226 4.22 11.14 -17.64
CA GLU A 226 3.39 11.65 -18.73
C GLU A 226 2.90 10.51 -19.63
N TRP A 227 3.80 9.60 -20.01
CA TRP A 227 3.48 8.41 -20.79
C TRP A 227 2.38 7.52 -20.18
N ALA A 228 2.37 7.37 -18.85
CA ALA A 228 1.36 6.56 -18.15
C ALA A 228 0.04 7.33 -18.02
N LEU A 229 0.11 8.63 -17.74
CA LEU A 229 -1.05 9.52 -17.67
C LEU A 229 -1.75 9.63 -19.02
N SER A 230 -1.01 9.85 -20.11
CA SER A 230 -1.55 9.86 -21.48
C SER A 230 -2.15 8.50 -21.85
N TYR A 231 -1.52 7.39 -21.44
CA TYR A 231 -2.11 6.08 -21.64
C TYR A 231 -3.47 5.94 -20.92
N PHE A 232 -3.61 6.45 -19.69
CA PHE A 232 -4.89 6.48 -19.00
C PHE A 232 -5.92 7.35 -19.71
N GLU A 233 -5.53 8.52 -20.21
CA GLU A 233 -6.39 9.43 -20.97
C GLU A 233 -6.96 8.76 -22.21
N SER A 234 -6.11 8.10 -23.01
CA SER A 234 -6.55 7.41 -24.23
C SER A 234 -7.38 6.15 -23.97
N ASN A 235 -7.40 5.61 -22.74
CA ASN A 235 -8.00 4.31 -22.44
C ASN A 235 -9.07 4.35 -21.32
N ILE A 236 -9.49 5.53 -20.84
CA ILE A 236 -10.35 5.63 -19.66
C ILE A 236 -11.67 4.86 -19.79
N ASP A 237 -12.30 4.85 -20.97
CA ASP A 237 -13.53 4.09 -21.26
C ASP A 237 -13.30 2.59 -21.08
N LYS A 238 -12.24 2.09 -21.73
CA LYS A 238 -11.84 0.68 -21.62
C LYS A 238 -11.46 0.32 -20.19
N ILE A 239 -10.82 1.23 -19.44
CA ILE A 239 -10.46 1.03 -18.02
C ILE A 239 -11.72 0.90 -17.16
N ILE A 240 -12.71 1.77 -17.38
CA ILE A 240 -13.99 1.75 -16.68
C ILE A 240 -14.75 0.45 -16.94
N GLU A 241 -14.74 -0.03 -18.18
CA GLU A 241 -15.46 -1.24 -18.62
C GLU A 241 -14.77 -2.54 -18.20
N ASN A 242 -13.45 -2.62 -18.36
CA ASN A 242 -12.71 -3.89 -18.28
C ASN A 242 -11.89 -4.05 -16.99
N THR A 243 -12.02 -3.12 -16.04
CA THR A 243 -11.39 -3.21 -14.72
C THR A 243 -12.41 -3.17 -13.58
N ASN A 244 -11.92 -3.08 -12.35
CA ASN A 244 -12.77 -3.02 -11.16
C ASN A 244 -12.66 -1.62 -10.50
N PRO A 245 -13.60 -1.27 -9.61
CA PRO A 245 -13.60 0.05 -8.97
C PRO A 245 -12.33 0.44 -8.23
N ASP A 246 -11.56 -0.53 -7.72
CA ASP A 246 -10.30 -0.23 -7.04
C ASP A 246 -9.29 0.36 -8.06
N ILE A 247 -9.19 -0.23 -9.25
CA ILE A 247 -8.31 0.24 -10.33
C ILE A 247 -8.76 1.59 -10.88
N VAL A 248 -10.07 1.76 -11.15
CA VAL A 248 -10.60 3.05 -11.64
C VAL A 248 -10.31 4.17 -10.64
N ALA A 249 -10.49 3.90 -9.33
CA ALA A 249 -10.22 4.89 -8.30
C ALA A 249 -8.72 5.24 -8.21
N GLU A 250 -7.83 4.24 -8.32
CA GLU A 250 -6.39 4.46 -8.36
C GLU A 250 -5.93 5.25 -9.59
N VAL A 251 -6.51 4.98 -10.77
CA VAL A 251 -6.23 5.76 -12.00
C VAL A 251 -6.58 7.23 -11.79
N GLY A 252 -7.80 7.53 -11.30
CA GLY A 252 -8.17 8.92 -10.98
C GLY A 252 -7.26 9.54 -9.92
N LEU A 253 -6.89 8.78 -8.89
CA LEU A 253 -5.98 9.24 -7.84
C LEU A 253 -4.59 9.61 -8.37
N CYS A 254 -4.09 8.93 -9.41
CA CYS A 254 -2.81 9.27 -10.04
C CYS A 254 -2.78 10.70 -10.56
N PHE A 255 -3.86 11.17 -11.21
CA PHE A 255 -3.96 12.56 -11.67
C PHE A 255 -3.91 13.54 -10.51
N ARG A 256 -4.57 13.24 -9.39
CA ARG A 256 -4.50 14.07 -8.18
C ARG A 256 -3.12 14.12 -7.57
N LEU A 257 -2.41 12.99 -7.54
CA LEU A 257 -1.04 12.92 -7.03
C LEU A 257 -0.06 13.71 -7.90
N CYS A 258 -0.33 13.79 -9.20
CA CYS A 258 0.40 14.59 -10.19
C CYS A 258 -0.10 16.05 -10.32
N ASP A 259 -1.00 16.48 -9.43
CA ASP A 259 -1.57 17.84 -9.40
C ASP A 259 -2.39 18.26 -10.64
N ILE A 260 -3.05 17.30 -11.28
CA ILE A 260 -3.88 17.51 -12.47
C ILE A 260 -5.37 17.39 -12.10
N GLU A 261 -5.92 18.40 -11.41
CA GLU A 261 -7.29 18.38 -10.88
C GLU A 261 -8.39 18.62 -11.94
N THR A 262 -8.03 19.12 -13.13
CA THR A 262 -8.95 19.42 -14.24
C THR A 262 -9.03 18.33 -15.32
N SER A 263 -8.35 17.19 -15.12
CA SER A 263 -8.33 16.12 -16.12
C SER A 263 -9.72 15.49 -16.32
N PRO A 264 -10.15 15.25 -17.57
CA PRO A 264 -11.34 14.46 -17.87
C PRO A 264 -11.30 13.06 -17.24
N VAL A 265 -10.13 12.44 -17.14
CA VAL A 265 -9.96 11.12 -16.50
C VAL A 265 -10.34 11.18 -15.03
N LEU A 266 -9.89 12.22 -14.32
CA LEU A 266 -10.26 12.42 -12.92
C LEU A 266 -11.76 12.62 -12.75
N ALA A 267 -12.38 13.43 -13.61
CA ALA A 267 -13.84 13.65 -13.58
C ALA A 267 -14.60 12.33 -13.79
N ARG A 268 -14.23 11.54 -14.79
CA ARG A 268 -14.86 10.25 -15.10
C ARG A 268 -14.65 9.22 -14.00
N ALA A 269 -13.45 9.13 -13.43
CA ALA A 269 -13.18 8.26 -12.30
C ALA A 269 -14.03 8.65 -11.07
N ARG A 270 -14.11 9.95 -10.75
CA ARG A 270 -14.97 10.44 -9.66
C ARG A 270 -16.43 10.08 -9.90
N GLN A 271 -16.95 10.31 -11.11
CA GLN A 271 -18.33 9.97 -11.45
C GLN A 271 -18.60 8.46 -11.32
N TYR A 272 -17.72 7.62 -11.87
CA TYR A 272 -17.84 6.15 -11.83
C TYR A 272 -17.82 5.59 -10.39
N ILE A 273 -16.99 6.17 -9.53
CA ILE A 273 -16.87 5.75 -8.12
C ILE A 273 -18.06 6.26 -7.31
N SER A 274 -18.46 7.50 -7.51
CA SER A 274 -19.62 8.08 -6.83
C SER A 274 -20.92 7.36 -7.20
N SER A 275 -21.08 6.89 -8.45
CA SER A 275 -22.26 6.14 -8.88
C SER A 275 -22.38 4.74 -8.26
N ARG A 276 -21.34 4.26 -7.58
CA ARG A 276 -21.30 2.95 -6.89
C ARG A 276 -21.46 3.07 -5.39
N PHE A 277 -21.63 4.28 -4.89
CA PHE A 277 -21.93 4.51 -3.49
C PHE A 277 -23.31 3.96 -3.15
N ASP A 278 -23.37 3.08 -2.16
CA ASP A 278 -24.62 2.53 -1.64
C ASP A 278 -25.07 3.40 -0.46
N ASN A 279 -26.15 4.16 -0.65
CA ASN A 279 -26.68 5.07 0.38
C ASN A 279 -27.17 4.33 1.63
N THR A 280 -27.64 3.09 1.49
CA THR A 280 -28.15 2.27 2.61
C THR A 280 -26.98 1.74 3.43
N LYS A 281 -25.94 1.23 2.76
CA LYS A 281 -24.76 0.68 3.44
C LYS A 281 -23.82 1.78 3.95
N GLY A 282 -23.82 2.95 3.32
CA GLY A 282 -22.92 4.06 3.64
C GLY A 282 -21.50 3.87 3.13
N TYR A 283 -21.26 2.92 2.23
CA TYR A 283 -19.97 2.66 1.59
C TYR A 283 -20.14 2.05 0.20
N ILE A 284 -19.02 1.85 -0.51
CA ILE A 284 -19.00 1.21 -1.83
C ILE A 284 -18.72 -0.30 -1.64
N PRO A 285 -19.73 -1.19 -1.78
CA PRO A 285 -19.55 -2.62 -1.57
C PRO A 285 -18.77 -3.29 -2.73
N ARG A 286 -18.39 -4.56 -2.56
CA ARG A 286 -17.96 -5.40 -3.68
C ARG A 286 -19.13 -6.26 -4.17
N GLU A 287 -19.19 -6.47 -5.48
CA GLU A 287 -20.32 -7.13 -6.15
C GLU A 287 -20.61 -8.55 -5.63
N LYS A 288 -19.56 -9.31 -5.27
CA LYS A 288 -19.67 -10.73 -4.86
C LYS A 288 -19.50 -10.96 -3.36
N ASP A 289 -19.20 -9.92 -2.59
CA ASP A 289 -18.84 -10.02 -1.17
C ASP A 289 -19.02 -8.63 -0.54
N ASP A 290 -20.11 -8.44 0.18
CA ASP A 290 -20.43 -7.15 0.78
C ASP A 290 -19.76 -6.91 2.13
N SER A 291 -18.86 -7.82 2.56
CA SER A 291 -18.07 -7.65 3.77
C SER A 291 -17.34 -6.31 3.79
N LEU A 292 -17.56 -5.56 4.87
CA LEU A 292 -16.91 -4.27 5.10
C LEU A 292 -15.37 -4.37 5.05
N GLU A 293 -14.82 -5.46 5.60
CA GLU A 293 -13.38 -5.75 5.52
C GLU A 293 -12.90 -5.86 4.08
N ARG A 294 -13.66 -6.58 3.25
CA ARG A 294 -13.28 -6.87 1.87
C ARG A 294 -13.41 -5.64 1.00
N ALA A 295 -14.31 -4.71 1.34
CA ALA A 295 -14.48 -3.43 0.68
C ALA A 295 -13.51 -2.33 1.18
N GLU A 296 -12.68 -2.57 2.20
CA GLU A 296 -11.86 -1.53 2.84
C GLU A 296 -10.94 -0.79 1.87
N HIS A 297 -10.13 -1.52 1.08
CA HIS A 297 -9.20 -0.90 0.13
C HIS A 297 -9.93 0.00 -0.89
N ARG A 298 -11.08 -0.45 -1.39
CA ARG A 298 -11.91 0.33 -2.33
C ARG A 298 -12.33 1.65 -1.74
N ASN A 299 -12.81 1.60 -0.51
CA ASN A 299 -13.40 2.75 0.17
C ASN A 299 -12.34 3.77 0.62
N ILE A 300 -11.17 3.31 1.08
CA ILE A 300 -10.10 4.23 1.43
C ILE A 300 -9.50 4.93 0.20
N VAL A 301 -9.40 4.24 -0.94
CA VAL A 301 -8.98 4.86 -2.21
C VAL A 301 -10.08 5.78 -2.76
N ALA A 302 -11.36 5.43 -2.61
CA ALA A 302 -12.47 6.33 -2.95
C ALA A 302 -12.42 7.62 -2.12
N ILE A 303 -12.12 7.55 -0.82
CA ILE A 303 -11.89 8.75 0.00
C ILE A 303 -10.76 9.62 -0.56
N LEU A 304 -9.62 9.01 -0.89
CA LEU A 304 -8.48 9.71 -1.50
C LEU A 304 -8.88 10.39 -2.84
N LEU A 305 -9.69 9.72 -3.66
CA LEU A 305 -10.14 10.26 -4.94
C LEU A 305 -11.15 11.41 -4.79
N LEU A 306 -12.11 11.26 -3.87
CA LEU A 306 -13.29 12.13 -3.75
C LEU A 306 -13.09 13.29 -2.77
N ALA A 307 -12.11 13.23 -1.87
CA ALA A 307 -11.86 14.30 -0.90
C ALA A 307 -11.61 15.66 -1.59
N LYS A 308 -12.19 16.74 -1.08
CA LYS A 308 -11.97 18.09 -1.63
C LYS A 308 -10.48 18.45 -1.72
N LYS A 309 -9.72 18.13 -0.67
CA LYS A 309 -8.27 18.32 -0.60
C LYS A 309 -7.58 17.06 -0.08
N LEU A 310 -6.41 16.76 -0.62
CA LEU A 310 -5.53 15.73 -0.10
C LEU A 310 -4.53 16.34 0.90
N GLY A 311 -4.44 15.75 2.09
CA GLY A 311 -3.29 15.93 2.97
C GLY A 311 -2.13 15.05 2.53
N PHE A 312 -0.91 15.47 2.89
CA PHE A 312 0.34 14.76 2.59
C PHE A 312 1.17 14.60 3.86
N ASN A 313 0.54 14.04 4.90
CA ASN A 313 1.24 13.82 6.16
C ASN A 313 2.28 12.72 5.97
N LYS A 314 3.50 12.98 6.46
CA LYS A 314 4.50 11.92 6.63
C LYS A 314 3.94 10.82 7.54
N GLY A 315 4.52 9.62 7.48
CA GLY A 315 4.13 8.55 8.41
C GLY A 315 4.20 9.00 9.89
N PRO A 316 3.32 8.45 10.75
CA PRO A 316 3.21 8.87 12.15
C PRO A 316 4.52 8.67 12.90
N ASP A 317 4.83 9.55 13.83
CA ASP A 317 5.93 9.35 14.77
C ASP A 317 5.52 8.37 15.86
N LEU A 318 5.65 7.07 15.59
CA LEU A 318 5.34 6.05 16.58
C LEU A 318 6.43 5.92 17.65
N SER A 319 7.65 6.39 17.42
CA SER A 319 8.67 6.45 18.47
C SER A 319 8.21 7.29 19.66
N SER A 320 7.72 8.51 19.39
CA SER A 320 7.18 9.41 20.41
C SER A 320 5.91 8.89 21.08
N TYR A 321 5.13 8.06 20.37
CA TYR A 321 3.92 7.42 20.92
C TYR A 321 4.24 6.27 21.89
N LEU A 322 5.42 5.65 21.73
CA LEU A 322 5.86 4.50 22.51
C LEU A 322 6.89 4.84 23.57
N THR A 323 7.16 6.12 23.80
CA THR A 323 8.17 6.57 24.74
C THR A 323 7.60 7.59 25.72
N ASP A 324 8.03 7.51 26.97
CA ASP A 324 7.75 8.57 27.96
C ASP A 324 8.70 9.76 27.79
N SER A 325 8.56 10.75 28.68
CA SER A 325 9.44 11.93 28.76
C SER A 325 10.92 11.61 29.02
N LYS A 326 11.23 10.36 29.43
CA LYS A 326 12.58 9.85 29.67
C LYS A 326 13.07 8.94 28.53
N ASN A 327 12.36 8.88 27.40
CA ASN A 327 12.63 7.98 26.27
C ASN A 327 12.61 6.49 26.61
N SER A 328 11.94 6.10 27.70
CA SER A 328 11.74 4.69 28.06
C SER A 328 10.56 4.12 27.29
N LEU A 329 10.64 2.87 26.83
CA LEU A 329 9.53 2.22 26.13
C LEU A 329 8.33 2.07 27.06
N VAL A 330 7.20 2.66 26.69
CA VAL A 330 5.93 2.51 27.38
C VAL A 330 4.99 1.75 26.46
N LEU A 331 4.44 0.63 26.95
CA LEU A 331 3.27 0.04 26.31
C LEU A 331 2.12 1.04 26.49
N PRO A 332 1.47 1.51 25.41
CA PRO A 332 0.33 2.39 25.57
C PRO A 332 -0.65 1.76 26.55
N GLN A 333 -0.94 2.45 27.66
CA GLN A 333 -1.99 2.00 28.58
C GLN A 333 -3.28 1.84 27.78
N GLU A 334 -4.03 0.80 28.13
CA GLU A 334 -5.22 0.29 27.45
C GLU A 334 -5.90 1.30 26.53
N ILE A 335 -6.10 0.89 25.27
CA ILE A 335 -6.98 1.61 24.35
C ILE A 335 -8.37 1.58 25.00
N LYS A 336 -8.75 2.67 25.69
CA LYS A 336 -10.16 2.90 26.02
C LYS A 336 -10.90 2.88 24.70
N VAL A 337 -11.63 1.80 24.46
CA VAL A 337 -12.51 1.67 23.31
C VAL A 337 -13.50 2.81 23.42
N ILE A 338 -13.35 3.83 22.58
CA ILE A 338 -14.36 4.88 22.44
C ILE A 338 -15.57 4.19 21.83
N GLY A 339 -16.50 3.76 22.69
CA GLY A 339 -17.65 2.95 22.30
C GLY A 339 -18.38 2.22 23.45
N SER A 340 -17.79 2.07 24.64
CA SER A 340 -18.58 1.70 25.82
C SER A 340 -19.14 2.97 26.43
N SER A 341 -20.40 3.26 26.14
CA SER A 341 -21.18 4.21 26.92
C SER A 341 -21.12 3.81 28.39
N ASP A 342 -20.86 4.80 29.22
CA ASP A 342 -21.21 4.77 30.63
C ASP A 342 -22.67 4.29 30.77
N GLN A 343 -22.86 3.11 31.34
CA GLN A 343 -24.08 2.73 32.04
C GLN A 343 -23.65 2.18 33.40
N GLU A 344 -23.26 3.12 34.27
CA GLU A 344 -23.53 3.00 35.70
C GLU A 344 -25.01 3.36 35.93
N GLU A 345 -25.64 2.57 36.81
CA GLU A 345 -26.84 2.89 37.60
C GLU A 345 -28.20 3.04 36.89
N LEU A 346 -28.90 1.91 36.69
CA LEU A 346 -30.10 1.44 37.41
C LEU A 346 -30.85 0.34 36.64
#